data_AF-A0ABC9Z5J5-F1
#
_entry.id   AF-A0ABC9Z5J5-F1
#
_cell.length_a   1.000
_cell.length_b   1.000
_cell.length_c   1.000
_cell.angle_alpha   90.00
_cell.angle_beta   90.00
_cell.angle_gamma   90.00
#
_symmetry.space_group_name_H-M   'P 1'
#
loop_
_entity.id
_entity.type
_entity.pdbx_description
1 polymer ?
#
loop_
_entity_poly.entity_id
_entity_poly.type
_entity_poly.pdbx_seq_one_letter_code
_entity_poly.pdbx_strand_id
1 'polypeptide(L)'
;MISVRSVDGELLRTEQWGGVNNPRNGVSTFEVDALSATTMHIHVELPNPAASMAYAEVMMAKSHRGEYPPYDLDTQSCVTYCAQVLRAGGVHDIPLNHFLDATKWLIRYFNEHI
;
A
#
# COMPACT_ATOMS: atom_id res chain seq x y z
N MET A 1 6.29 0.09 2.68
CA MET A 1 5.66 -0.15 3.99
C MET A 1 4.30 0.51 3.97
N ILE A 2 3.31 -0.09 4.62
CA ILE A 2 1.94 0.40 4.66
C ILE A 2 1.54 0.45 6.12
N SER A 3 1.11 1.61 6.57
CA SER A 3 0.67 1.83 7.94
C SER A 3 -0.79 2.26 7.92
N VAL A 4 -1.62 1.57 8.70
CA VAL A 4 -3.01 1.94 8.94
C VAL A 4 -3.05 2.72 10.25
N ARG A 5 -3.64 3.92 10.20
CA ARG A 5 -3.82 4.80 11.34
C ARG A 5 -5.30 5.09 11.55
N SER A 6 -5.69 5.31 12.79
CA SER A 6 -7.00 5.85 13.15
C SER A 6 -7.12 7.33 12.74
N VAL A 7 -8.33 7.88 12.87
CA VAL A 7 -8.63 9.29 12.54
C VAL A 7 -7.86 10.27 13.43
N ASP A 8 -7.57 9.91 14.67
CA ASP A 8 -6.73 10.68 15.61
C ASP A 8 -5.22 10.42 15.45
N GLY A 9 -4.82 9.58 14.48
CA GLY A 9 -3.41 9.37 14.10
C GLY A 9 -2.70 8.22 14.82
N GLU A 10 -3.39 7.49 15.70
CA GLU A 10 -2.86 6.30 16.37
C GLU A 10 -2.49 5.24 15.33
N LEU A 11 -1.28 4.65 15.46
CA LEU A 11 -0.85 3.57 14.59
C LEU A 11 -1.54 2.26 15.00
N LEU A 12 -2.45 1.76 14.17
CA LEU A 12 -3.17 0.52 14.43
C LEU A 12 -2.37 -0.71 13.99
N ARG A 13 -1.75 -0.64 12.80
CA ARG A 13 -0.99 -1.75 12.22
C ARG A 13 -0.02 -1.25 11.16
N THR A 14 1.14 -1.89 11.08
CA THR A 14 2.10 -1.69 9.98
C THR A 14 2.43 -3.04 9.34
N GLU A 15 2.51 -3.03 8.02
CA GLU A 15 2.83 -4.21 7.22
C GLU A 15 3.81 -3.85 6.10
N GLN A 16 4.63 -4.83 5.73
CA GLN A 16 5.41 -4.76 4.50
C GLN A 16 4.76 -5.64 3.43
N TRP A 17 4.54 -5.03 2.26
CA TRP A 17 4.01 -5.71 1.09
C TRP A 17 5.14 -6.04 0.12
N GLY A 18 5.87 -7.13 0.43
CA GLY A 18 7.02 -7.56 -0.34
C GLY A 18 8.10 -6.49 -0.50
N GLY A 19 9.09 -6.81 -1.33
CA GLY A 19 10.23 -5.97 -1.66
C GLY A 19 11.23 -6.75 -2.49
N VAL A 20 12.16 -6.04 -3.14
CA VAL A 20 13.20 -6.64 -3.99
C VAL A 20 13.99 -7.73 -3.25
N ASN A 21 14.23 -7.53 -1.94
CA ASN A 21 14.98 -8.45 -1.09
C ASN A 21 14.09 -9.38 -0.23
N ASN A 22 12.77 -9.22 -0.29
CA ASN A 22 11.82 -10.05 0.43
C ASN A 22 10.52 -10.18 -0.38
N PRO A 23 10.34 -11.24 -1.18
CA PRO A 23 9.15 -11.38 -2.03
C PRO A 23 7.87 -11.73 -1.23
N ARG A 24 7.94 -11.87 0.10
CA ARG A 24 6.76 -12.21 0.92
C ARG A 24 5.88 -10.99 1.12
N ASN A 25 4.66 -11.08 0.63
CA ASN A 25 3.63 -10.07 0.83
C ASN A 25 3.00 -10.20 2.22
N GLY A 26 2.57 -9.06 2.78
CA GLY A 26 1.79 -9.04 4.01
C GLY A 26 2.53 -9.49 5.26
N VAL A 27 3.83 -9.19 5.38
CA VAL A 27 4.58 -9.56 6.60
C VAL A 27 4.48 -8.46 7.66
N SER A 28 4.20 -8.88 8.90
CA SER A 28 4.15 -8.01 10.08
C SER A 28 5.52 -7.77 10.72
N THR A 29 6.52 -8.56 10.35
CA THR A 29 7.90 -8.46 10.84
C THR A 29 8.83 -8.30 9.65
N PHE A 30 9.59 -7.22 9.64
CA PHE A 30 10.54 -6.87 8.58
C PHE A 30 11.68 -6.03 9.15
N GLU A 31 12.86 -6.13 8.54
CA GLU A 31 14.02 -5.32 8.89
C GLU A 31 13.80 -3.88 8.39
N VAL A 32 13.69 -2.93 9.31
CA VAL A 32 13.48 -1.51 8.98
C VAL A 32 14.66 -0.96 8.17
N ASP A 33 15.88 -1.41 8.49
CA ASP A 33 17.12 -1.02 7.79
C ASP A 33 17.17 -1.52 6.34
N ALA A 34 16.32 -2.49 5.98
CA ALA A 34 16.16 -2.96 4.61
C ALA A 34 15.15 -2.13 3.79
N LEU A 35 14.51 -1.12 4.41
CA LEU A 35 13.61 -0.20 3.72
C LEU A 35 14.39 0.90 2.99
N SER A 36 13.75 1.55 2.02
CA SER A 36 14.33 2.71 1.34
C SER A 36 14.58 3.84 2.34
N ALA A 37 15.74 4.50 2.22
CA ALA A 37 16.09 5.67 3.03
C ALA A 37 15.16 6.87 2.79
N THR A 38 14.39 6.86 1.70
CA THR A 38 13.41 7.91 1.39
C THR A 38 12.02 7.49 1.86
N THR A 39 11.46 8.26 2.79
CA THR A 39 10.08 8.10 3.26
C THR A 39 9.26 9.34 2.90
N MET A 40 8.06 9.13 2.36
CA MET A 40 7.05 10.17 2.15
C MET A 40 5.79 9.80 2.92
N HIS A 41 5.22 10.77 3.64
CA HIS A 41 3.95 10.61 4.34
C HIS A 41 2.85 11.25 3.49
N ILE A 42 1.96 10.41 2.96
CA ILE A 42 0.88 10.86 2.07
C ILE A 42 -0.44 10.53 2.76
N HIS A 43 -1.26 11.56 2.98
CA HIS A 43 -2.63 11.41 3.48
C HIS A 43 -3.59 11.48 2.30
N VAL A 44 -4.46 10.48 2.15
CA VAL A 44 -5.47 10.45 1.08
C VAL A 44 -6.83 10.26 1.73
N GLU A 45 -7.75 11.17 1.47
CA GLU A 45 -9.13 11.05 1.94
C GLU A 45 -9.84 9.91 1.20
N LEU A 46 -10.50 9.03 1.96
CA LEU A 46 -11.19 7.86 1.42
C LEU A 46 -12.71 8.06 1.49
N PRO A 47 -13.41 8.09 0.35
CA PRO A 47 -14.88 8.12 0.34
C PRO A 47 -15.52 6.92 1.04
N ASN A 48 -14.87 5.75 1.00
CA ASN A 48 -15.34 4.53 1.65
C ASN A 48 -14.18 3.79 2.36
N PRO A 49 -13.77 4.24 3.56
CA PRO A 49 -12.63 3.65 4.26
C PRO A 49 -12.87 2.18 4.63
N ALA A 50 -14.12 1.78 4.89
CA ALA A 50 -14.46 0.39 5.19
C ALA A 50 -14.15 -0.56 4.02
N ALA A 51 -14.36 -0.12 2.78
CA ALA A 51 -14.02 -0.90 1.60
C ALA A 51 -12.50 -1.05 1.40
N SER A 52 -11.71 -0.01 1.68
CA SER A 52 -10.23 -0.12 1.71
C SER A 52 -9.76 -1.14 2.74
N MET A 53 -10.32 -1.08 3.96
CA MET A 53 -9.99 -2.02 5.03
C MET A 53 -10.34 -3.45 4.65
N ALA A 54 -11.56 -3.69 4.17
CA ALA A 54 -11.99 -5.02 3.73
C ALA A 54 -11.12 -5.58 2.60
N TYR A 55 -10.74 -4.73 1.64
CA TYR A 55 -9.80 -5.13 0.58
C TYR A 55 -8.46 -5.56 1.16
N ALA A 56 -7.88 -4.75 2.06
CA ALA A 56 -6.60 -5.06 2.68
C ALA A 56 -6.64 -6.37 3.47
N GLU A 57 -7.69 -6.60 4.27
CA GLU A 57 -7.89 -7.82 5.04
C GLU A 57 -8.01 -9.07 4.14
N VAL A 58 -8.78 -8.98 3.06
CA VAL A 58 -8.95 -10.10 2.11
C VAL A 58 -7.63 -10.44 1.42
N MET A 59 -6.87 -9.43 1.00
CA MET A 59 -5.58 -9.66 0.33
C MET A 59 -4.51 -10.19 1.28
N MET A 60 -4.57 -9.78 2.55
CA MET A 60 -3.76 -10.37 3.61
C MET A 60 -4.08 -11.84 3.84
N ALA A 61 -5.36 -12.18 3.94
CA ALA A 61 -5.79 -13.57 4.11
C ALA A 61 -5.35 -14.44 2.91
N LYS A 62 -5.45 -13.91 1.68
CA LYS A 62 -4.92 -14.59 0.48
C LYS A 62 -3.41 -14.77 0.52
N SER A 63 -2.68 -13.74 0.96
CA SER A 63 -1.21 -13.80 1.06
C SER A 63 -0.75 -14.86 2.06
N HIS A 64 -1.40 -14.94 3.23
CA HIS A 64 -1.14 -15.99 4.21
C HIS A 64 -1.42 -17.42 3.70
N ARG A 65 -2.40 -17.58 2.82
CA ARG A 65 -2.71 -18.87 2.18
C ARG A 65 -1.81 -19.18 0.97
N GLY A 66 -0.92 -18.26 0.57
CA GLY A 66 -0.11 -18.41 -0.65
C GLY A 66 -0.93 -18.27 -1.95
N GLU A 67 -2.12 -17.68 -1.88
CA GLU A 67 -3.03 -17.46 -3.02
C GLU A 67 -2.86 -16.07 -3.64
N TYR A 68 -2.12 -15.17 -2.99
CA TYR A 68 -1.83 -13.86 -3.53
C TYR A 68 -0.67 -13.94 -4.54
N PRO A 69 -0.72 -13.20 -5.67
CA PRO A 69 0.33 -13.25 -6.68
C PRO A 69 1.73 -12.93 -6.10
N PRO A 70 2.80 -13.51 -6.66
CA PRO A 70 4.16 -13.22 -6.23
C PRO A 70 4.48 -11.74 -6.44
N TYR A 71 5.38 -11.21 -5.62
CA TYR A 71 5.86 -9.84 -5.77
C TYR A 71 6.52 -9.64 -7.13
N ASP A 72 6.13 -8.58 -7.82
CA ASP A 72 6.75 -8.09 -9.04
C ASP A 72 6.90 -6.58 -8.91
N LEU A 73 8.11 -6.04 -9.11
CA LEU A 73 8.36 -4.62 -8.87
C LEU A 73 7.50 -3.73 -9.76
N ASP A 74 7.26 -4.14 -11.02
CA ASP A 74 6.54 -3.31 -11.97
C ASP A 74 5.03 -3.38 -11.75
N THR A 75 4.49 -4.59 -11.64
CA THR A 75 3.05 -4.86 -11.73
C THR A 75 2.41 -5.27 -10.41
N GLN A 76 3.17 -5.81 -9.45
CA GLN A 76 2.66 -6.37 -8.20
C GLN A 76 3.54 -5.98 -7.01
N SER A 77 3.73 -4.67 -6.83
CA SER A 77 4.59 -4.09 -5.80
C SER A 77 3.79 -3.56 -4.61
N CYS A 78 4.50 -3.07 -3.60
CA CYS A 78 3.87 -2.38 -2.49
C CYS A 78 3.10 -1.12 -2.94
N VAL A 79 3.55 -0.44 -3.98
CA VAL A 79 2.89 0.77 -4.49
C VAL A 79 1.63 0.42 -5.27
N THR A 80 1.68 -0.60 -6.15
CA THR A 80 0.47 -1.02 -6.88
C THR A 80 -0.57 -1.62 -5.92
N TYR A 81 -0.14 -2.30 -4.85
CA TYR A 81 -1.04 -2.71 -3.78
C TYR A 81 -1.67 -1.52 -3.04
N CYS A 82 -0.90 -0.49 -2.64
CA CYS A 82 -1.47 0.74 -2.09
C CYS A 82 -2.51 1.36 -3.03
N ALA A 83 -2.21 1.40 -4.32
CA ALA A 83 -3.14 1.93 -5.32
C ALA A 83 -4.46 1.16 -5.37
N GLN A 84 -4.40 -0.17 -5.28
CA GLN A 84 -5.60 -1.01 -5.20
C GLN A 84 -6.40 -0.78 -3.91
N VAL A 85 -5.73 -0.60 -2.77
CA VAL A 85 -6.39 -0.28 -1.48
C VAL A 85 -7.10 1.07 -1.56
N LEU A 86 -6.43 2.11 -2.10
CA LEU A 86 -7.02 3.43 -2.31
C LEU A 86 -8.21 3.36 -3.28
N ARG A 87 -8.06 2.59 -4.36
CA ARG A 87 -9.12 2.37 -5.35
C ARG A 87 -10.35 1.71 -4.75
N ALA A 88 -10.16 0.68 -3.91
CA ALA A 88 -11.24 0.03 -3.17
C ALA A 88 -11.96 1.03 -2.23
N GLY A 89 -11.22 2.01 -1.70
CA GLY A 89 -11.77 3.09 -0.87
C GLY A 89 -12.53 4.17 -1.63
N GLY A 90 -12.66 4.08 -2.94
CA GLY A 90 -13.36 5.06 -3.76
C GLY A 90 -12.47 6.17 -4.31
N VAL A 91 -11.13 6.05 -4.25
CA VAL A 91 -10.26 6.95 -5.00
C VAL A 91 -10.38 6.59 -6.49
N HIS A 92 -10.74 7.58 -7.30
CA HIS A 92 -10.78 7.46 -8.75
C HIS A 92 -9.46 8.00 -9.33
N ASP A 93 -9.07 7.53 -10.51
CA ASP A 93 -7.91 8.03 -11.28
C ASP A 93 -6.49 7.64 -10.82
N ILE A 94 -6.34 6.87 -9.73
CA ILE A 94 -5.03 6.30 -9.38
C ILE A 94 -4.66 5.14 -10.35
N PRO A 95 -3.47 5.19 -11.00
CA PRO A 95 -3.00 4.09 -11.85
C PRO A 95 -2.76 2.80 -11.05
N LEU A 96 -3.14 1.65 -11.60
CA LEU A 96 -3.08 0.36 -10.89
C LEU A 96 -2.03 -0.63 -11.42
N ASN A 97 -1.60 -0.46 -12.67
CA ASN A 97 -0.90 -1.53 -13.39
C ASN A 97 0.62 -1.43 -13.33
N HIS A 98 1.17 -0.23 -13.15
CA HIS A 98 2.61 0.01 -13.11
C HIS A 98 2.98 0.85 -11.88
N PHE A 99 3.99 0.40 -11.14
CA PHE A 99 4.39 1.04 -9.89
C PHE A 99 4.80 2.50 -10.11
N LEU A 100 5.50 2.79 -11.21
CA LEU A 100 6.03 4.12 -11.49
C LEU A 100 4.90 5.12 -11.72
N ASP A 101 3.81 4.71 -12.37
CA ASP A 101 2.66 5.56 -12.63
C ASP A 101 1.88 5.84 -11.35
N ALA A 102 1.69 4.81 -10.51
CA ALA A 102 1.09 4.96 -9.19
C ALA A 102 1.94 5.86 -8.28
N THR A 103 3.27 5.72 -8.30
CA THR A 103 4.21 6.59 -7.56
C THR A 103 4.11 8.04 -8.02
N LYS A 104 4.13 8.30 -9.34
CA LYS A 104 3.98 9.67 -9.87
C LYS A 104 2.66 10.29 -9.46
N TRP A 105 1.57 9.52 -9.50
CA TRP A 105 0.26 9.97 -9.05
C TRP A 105 0.29 10.35 -7.57
N LEU A 106 0.85 9.50 -6.71
CA LEU A 106 0.96 9.74 -5.26
C LEU A 106 1.79 10.99 -4.94
N ILE A 107 2.92 11.18 -5.63
CA ILE A 107 3.76 12.38 -5.47
C ILE A 107 2.99 13.64 -5.92
N ARG A 108 2.27 13.58 -7.04
CA ARG A 108 1.45 14.70 -7.51
C ARG A 108 0.33 15.02 -6.51
N TYR A 109 -0.41 14.00 -6.06
CA TYR A 109 -1.47 14.15 -5.07
C TYR A 109 -0.93 14.82 -3.80
N PHE A 110 0.23 14.35 -3.29
CA PHE A 110 0.90 14.96 -2.16
C PHE A 110 1.16 16.44 -2.41
N ASN A 111 1.80 16.83 -3.52
CA ASN A 111 2.10 18.23 -3.82
C ASN A 111 0.85 19.14 -3.94
N GLU A 112 -0.30 18.59 -4.31
CA GLU A 112 -1.56 19.33 -4.46
C GLU A 112 -2.32 19.51 -3.14
N HIS A 113 -1.98 18.75 -2.09
CA HIS A 113 -2.72 18.67 -0.82
C HIS A 113 -1.84 18.91 0.43
N ILE A 114 -0.68 19.57 0.27
CA ILE A 114 0.13 20.15 1.35
C ILE A 114 -0.28 21.62 1.53
#